data_AF-A0A117LV40-F1
#
_entry.id   AF-A0A117LV40-F1
#
_cell.length_a   1.000
_cell.length_b   1.000
_cell.length_c   1.000
_cell.angle_alpha   90.00
_cell.angle_beta   90.00
_cell.angle_gamma   90.00
#
_symmetry.space_group_name_H-M   'P 1'
#
loop_
_entity.id
_entity.type
_entity.pdbx_description
1 polymer ?
#
loop_
_entity_poly.entity_id
_entity_poly.type
_entity_poly.pdbx_seq_one_letter_code
_entity_poly.pdbx_strand_id
1 'polypeptide(L)' 'ANFSGNLSIGDRNIEAVRAKLKENKIPIKGEDVGGTKGRTVMYCPQKGFGISIRRADGNCSEL' A
#
# COMPACT_ATOMS: atom_id res chain seq x y z
N ALA A 1 -10.94 -16.35 14.15
CA ALA A 1 -9.60 -16.91 14.40
C ALA A 1 -8.68 -15.77 14.82
N ASN A 2 -8.26 -15.76 16.10
CA ASN A 2 -7.27 -14.81 16.61
C ASN A 2 -5.91 -15.21 16.01
N PHE A 3 -5.45 -14.47 15.00
CA PHE A 3 -4.13 -14.68 14.41
C PHE A 3 -3.09 -13.94 15.26
N SER A 4 -2.87 -14.47 16.45
CA SER A 4 -1.80 -14.05 17.36
C SER A 4 -0.46 -14.55 16.80
N GLY A 5 0.07 -13.85 15.80
CA GLY A 5 1.36 -14.16 15.20
C GLY A 5 2.00 -12.90 14.67
N ASN A 6 3.05 -12.44 15.35
CA ASN A 6 3.98 -11.34 15.01
C ASN A 6 4.73 -11.55 13.66
N LEU A 7 4.07 -12.04 12.61
CA LEU A 7 4.68 -12.43 11.34
C LEU A 7 3.90 -11.94 10.12
N SER A 8 3.13 -10.87 10.26
CA SER A 8 2.61 -10.14 9.10
C SER A 8 3.79 -9.58 8.29
N ILE A 9 4.20 -10.31 7.25
CA ILE A 9 5.21 -9.84 6.28
C ILE A 9 4.80 -8.47 5.74
N GLY A 10 3.49 -8.23 5.61
CA GLY A 10 2.92 -6.92 5.28
C GLY A 10 3.39 -5.80 6.20
N ASP A 11 3.27 -5.97 7.52
CA ASP A 11 3.65 -4.94 8.50
C ASP A 11 5.15 -4.65 8.45
N ARG A 12 5.98 -5.69 8.32
CA ARG A 12 7.44 -5.53 8.14
C ARG A 12 7.79 -4.78 6.86
N ASN A 13 7.08 -5.05 5.77
CA ASN A 13 7.30 -4.33 4.51
C ASN A 13 6.91 -2.86 4.65
N ILE A 14 5.80 -2.56 5.34
CA ILE A 14 5.35 -1.19 5.59
C ILE A 14 6.40 -0.42 6.39
N GLU A 15 6.92 -1.02 7.47
CA GLU A 15 7.97 -0.41 8.29
C GLU A 15 9.27 -0.17 7.51
N ALA A 16 9.74 -1.15 6.74
CA ALA A 16 10.94 -1.02 5.93
C ALA A 16 10.83 0.09 4.87
N VAL A 17 9.67 0.19 4.20
CA VAL A 17 9.40 1.25 3.22
C VAL A 17 9.35 2.62 3.89
N ARG A 18 8.65 2.74 5.03
CA ARG A 18 8.60 4.01 5.80
C ARG A 18 9.98 4.46 6.24
N ALA A 19 10.82 3.55 6.74
CA ALA A 19 12.19 3.86 7.11
C ALA A 19 13.00 4.37 5.91
N LYS A 20 12.95 3.67 4.77
CA LYS A 20 13.64 4.09 3.55
C LYS A 20 13.15 5.42 3.00
N LEU A 21 11.84 5.67 3.01
CA LEU A 21 11.28 6.96 2.57
C LEU A 21 11.74 8.10 3.48
N LYS A 22 11.79 7.87 4.79
CA LYS A 22 12.29 8.84 5.77
C LYS A 22 13.78 9.14 5.57
N GLU A 23 14.60 8.11 5.32
CA GLU A 23 16.03 8.26 4.98
C GLU A 23 16.23 9.12 3.72
N ASN A 24 15.38 8.94 2.71
CA ASN A 24 15.42 9.70 1.46
C ASN A 24 14.67 11.04 1.52
N LYS A 25 14.12 11.43 2.68
CA LYS A 25 13.33 12.65 2.89
C LYS A 25 12.13 12.78 1.93
N ILE A 26 11.54 11.65 1.52
CA ILE A 26 10.37 11.62 0.64
C ILE A 26 9.10 11.62 1.50
N PRO A 27 8.25 12.66 1.44
CA PRO A 27 7.03 12.71 2.22
C PRO A 27 5.97 11.78 1.63
N ILE A 28 5.28 11.05 2.50
CA ILE A 28 4.17 10.20 2.13
C ILE A 28 2.90 11.04 2.10
N LYS A 29 2.25 11.18 0.94
CA LYS A 29 1.01 11.96 0.78
C LYS A 29 -0.25 11.21 1.20
N GLY A 30 -0.20 9.88 1.19
CA GLY A 30 -1.30 9.01 1.57
C GLY A 30 -0.86 7.56 1.64
N GLU A 31 -1.46 6.78 2.53
CA GLU A 31 -1.14 5.37 2.76
C GLU A 31 -2.42 4.54 2.71
N ASP A 32 -2.53 3.63 1.74
CA ASP A 32 -3.55 2.56 1.72
C ASP A 32 -2.83 1.23 2.00
N VAL A 33 -2.70 0.88 3.29
CA VAL A 33 -1.96 -0.28 3.77
C VAL A 33 -2.86 -1.24 4.55
N GLY A 34 -2.42 -2.50 4.72
CA GLY A 34 -3.19 -3.53 5.43
C GLY A 34 -4.32 -4.16 4.59
N GLY A 35 -5.24 -4.83 5.28
CA GLY A 35 -6.34 -5.59 4.66
C GLY A 35 -6.04 -7.10 4.53
N THR A 36 -7.09 -7.89 4.34
CA THR A 36 -7.00 -9.36 4.21
C THR A 36 -7.12 -9.84 2.76
N LYS A 37 -7.39 -8.94 1.82
CA LYS A 37 -7.59 -9.23 0.40
C LYS A 37 -6.48 -8.60 -0.43
N GLY A 38 -6.05 -9.30 -1.47
CA GLY A 38 -5.13 -8.76 -2.47
C GLY A 38 -5.73 -7.57 -3.22
N ARG A 39 -4.87 -6.62 -3.59
CA ARG A 39 -5.21 -5.45 -4.43
C ARG A 39 -4.19 -5.30 -5.54
N THR A 40 -4.65 -4.88 -6.71
CA THR A 40 -3.79 -4.49 -7.84
C THR A 40 -3.69 -2.98 -7.85
N VAL A 41 -2.46 -2.45 -7.82
CA VAL A 41 -2.21 -1.01 -7.89
C VAL A 41 -1.62 -0.71 -9.27
N MET A 42 -2.25 0.18 -10.02
CA MET A 42 -1.78 0.65 -11.32
C MET A 42 -1.40 2.13 -11.21
N TYR A 43 -0.14 2.44 -11.53
CA TYR A 43 0.36 3.81 -11.54
C TYR A 43 0.66 4.22 -12.98
N CYS A 44 0.02 5.29 -13.46
CA CYS A 44 0.20 5.81 -14.81
C CYS A 44 0.87 7.20 -14.77
N PRO A 45 2.20 7.30 -14.87
CA PRO A 45 2.91 8.59 -14.78
C PRO A 45 2.51 9.56 -15.91
N GLN A 46 2.11 9.05 -17.08
CA GLN A 46 1.70 9.88 -18.22
C GLN A 46 0.39 10.64 -18.02
N LYS A 47 -0.50 10.17 -17.13
CA LYS A 47 -1.82 10.77 -16.90
C LYS A 47 -1.85 11.77 -15.74
N GLY A 48 -0.68 12.03 -15.13
CA GLY A 48 -0.56 12.90 -13.96
C GLY A 48 -0.99 12.16 -12.70
N PHE A 49 -0.03 11.57 -11.99
CA PHE A 49 -0.15 11.01 -10.62
C PHE A 49 -1.38 10.13 -10.27
N GLY A 50 -2.16 9.67 -11.25
CA GLY A 50 -3.34 8.83 -11.01
C GLY A 50 -2.95 7.42 -10.60
N ILE A 51 -3.46 6.99 -9.46
CA ILE A 51 -3.27 5.63 -8.93
C ILE A 51 -4.62 4.92 -8.92
N SER A 52 -4.74 3.81 -9.67
CA SER A 52 -5.94 2.98 -9.65
C SER A 52 -5.70 1.74 -8.80
N ILE A 53 -6.48 1.56 -7.75
CA ILE A 53 -6.43 0.40 -6.85
C ILE A 53 -7.66 -0.47 -7.11
N ARG A 54 -7.43 -1.68 -7.62
CA ARG A 54 -8.48 -2.69 -7.85
C ARG A 54 -8.39 -3.78 -6.78
N ARG A 55 -9.37 -3.84 -5.90
CA ARG A 55 -9.48 -4.89 -4.87
C ARG A 55 -10.18 -6.13 -5.44
N ALA A 56 -9.86 -7.30 -4.90
CA ALA A 56 -10.46 -8.57 -5.34
C ALA A 56 -11.98 -8.67 -5.10
N ASP A 57 -12.56 -7.76 -4.32
CA ASP A 57 -14.01 -7.64 -4.11
C ASP A 57 -14.73 -6.86 -5.22
N GLY A 58 -14.02 -6.42 -6.26
CA GLY A 58 -14.58 -5.65 -7.37
C GLY A 58 -14.63 -4.14 -7.11
N ASN A 59 -14.19 -3.68 -5.94
CA ASN A 59 -14.12 -2.25 -5.64
C ASN A 59 -12.88 -1.63 -6.32
N CYS A 60 -13.10 -0.56 -7.09
CA CYS A 60 -12.06 0.23 -7.72
C CYS A 60 -12.00 1.59 -7.02
N SER A 61 -10.85 1.91 -6.44
CA SER A 61 -10.58 3.22 -5.86
C SER A 61 -9.54 3.93 -6.71
N GLU A 62 -9.77 5.20 -7.04
CA GLU A 62 -8.81 6.06 -7.71
C GLU A 62 -8.29 7.10 -6.71
N LEU A 63 -6.97 7.30 -6.71
CA LEU A 63 -6.26 8.29 -5.89
C LEU A 63 -5.58 9.33 -6.76
#